data_AF-A0A4P7ZVC3-F1
#
_entry.id   AF-A0A4P7ZVC3-F1
#
_cell.length_a   1.000
_cell.length_b   1.000
_cell.length_c   1.000
_cell.angle_alpha   90.00
_cell.angle_beta   90.00
_cell.angle_gamma   90.00
#
_symmetry.space_group_name_H-M   'P 1'
#
loop_
_entity.id
_entity.type
_entity.pdbx_description
1 polymer ?
#
loop_
_entity_poly.entity_id
_entity_poly.type
_entity_poly.pdbx_seq_one_letter_code
_entity_poly.pdbx_strand_id
1 'polypeptide(L)'
;MQEQQARGLINGPAKSKKRTLLVAAFNSDAENPESAAYGTYDVLAGKKLVDTWTTLKPKASFKKSVTYGVNDDLRLAPYSVNPERLDLVLFGAGFTPKTISRFISPVESAQPLGPP
;
A
#
# COMPACT_ATOMS: atom_id res chain seq x y z
N MET A 1 -10.84 2.66 15.20
CA MET A 1 -9.47 3.09 15.55
C MET A 1 -8.64 3.41 14.31
N GLN A 2 -8.54 2.53 13.32
CA GLN A 2 -7.78 2.79 12.06
C GLN A 2 -8.28 4.01 11.28
N GLU A 3 -9.59 4.19 11.11
CA GLU A 3 -10.12 5.41 10.45
C GLU A 3 -9.69 6.70 11.15
N GLN A 4 -9.59 6.71 12.49
CA GLN A 4 -9.11 7.87 13.24
C GLN A 4 -7.62 8.11 12.99
N GLN A 5 -6.81 7.05 12.87
CA GLN A 5 -5.40 7.15 12.48
C GLN A 5 -5.28 7.73 11.06
N ALA A 6 -6.11 7.26 10.11
CA ALA A 6 -6.18 7.78 8.75
C ALA A 6 -6.56 9.26 8.72
N ARG A 7 -7.56 9.68 9.51
CA ARG A 7 -7.91 11.10 9.69
C ARG A 7 -6.76 11.90 10.28
N GLY A 8 -5.98 11.33 11.19
CA GLY A 8 -4.76 11.93 11.74
C GLY A 8 -3.70 12.20 10.66
N LEU A 9 -3.46 11.24 9.77
CA LEU A 9 -2.54 11.39 8.64
C LEU A 9 -3.01 12.51 7.69
N ILE A 10 -4.32 12.58 7.44
CA ILE A 10 -4.93 13.60 6.59
C ILE A 10 -4.79 15.00 7.21
N ASN A 11 -5.15 15.12 8.49
CA ASN A 11 -5.18 16.41 9.17
C ASN A 11 -3.79 16.93 9.54
N GLY A 12 -2.79 16.04 9.60
CA GLY A 12 -1.39 16.37 9.84
C GLY A 12 -0.55 16.36 8.55
N PRO A 13 0.27 15.31 8.30
CA PRO A 13 1.22 15.28 7.19
C PRO A 13 0.63 15.59 5.80
N ALA A 14 -0.58 15.13 5.49
CA ALA A 14 -1.19 15.36 4.17
C ALA A 14 -1.79 16.75 3.99
N LYS A 15 -2.03 17.51 5.08
CA LYS A 15 -2.50 18.91 5.02
C LYS A 15 -1.35 19.91 4.78
N SER A 16 -0.11 19.42 4.79
CA SER A 16 1.08 20.24 4.53
C SER A 16 1.03 20.91 3.15
N LYS A 17 1.62 22.11 3.02
CA LYS A 17 1.86 22.76 1.72
C LYS A 17 3.00 22.09 0.94
N LYS A 18 3.74 21.16 1.57
CA LYS A 18 4.79 20.38 0.91
C LYS A 18 4.17 19.25 0.10
N ARG A 19 4.91 18.78 -0.90
CA ARG A 19 4.57 17.54 -1.62
C ARG A 19 4.64 16.38 -0.63
N THR A 20 3.53 15.64 -0.48
CA THR A 20 3.42 14.51 0.45
C THR A 20 3.24 13.18 -0.28
N LEU A 21 4.02 12.18 0.15
CA LEU A 21 3.89 10.78 -0.20
C LEU A 21 3.68 10.00 1.11
N LEU A 22 2.68 9.12 1.15
CA LEU A 22 2.45 8.20 2.26
C LEU A 22 2.64 6.77 1.77
N VAL A 23 3.43 6.00 2.50
CA VAL A 23 3.75 4.59 2.21
C VAL A 23 3.61 3.81 3.50
N ALA A 24 2.69 2.86 3.55
CA ALA A 24 2.48 2.00 4.72
C ALA A 24 1.65 0.76 4.38
N ALA A 25 1.72 -0.22 5.26
CA ALA A 25 0.67 -1.22 5.45
C ALA A 25 -0.51 -0.53 6.15
N PHE A 26 -1.47 -0.04 5.37
CA PHE A 26 -2.65 0.65 5.92
C PHE A 26 -3.66 -0.32 6.52
N ASN A 27 -3.51 -1.62 6.26
CA ASN A 27 -4.50 -2.64 6.60
C ASN A 27 -5.88 -2.22 6.12
N SER A 28 -5.92 -1.70 4.90
CA SER A 28 -7.09 -1.12 4.28
C SER A 28 -7.27 -1.72 2.91
N ASP A 29 -8.37 -2.44 2.71
CA ASP A 29 -8.70 -2.94 1.38
C ASP A 29 -9.14 -1.76 0.52
N ALA A 30 -8.38 -1.48 -0.53
CA ALA A 30 -8.63 -0.39 -1.45
C ALA A 30 -9.58 -0.76 -2.61
N GLU A 31 -9.94 -2.03 -2.75
CA GLU A 31 -10.67 -2.56 -3.91
C GLU A 31 -12.00 -3.24 -3.54
N ASN A 32 -12.22 -3.59 -2.25
CA ASN A 32 -13.47 -4.15 -1.77
C ASN A 32 -14.24 -3.20 -0.81
N PRO A 33 -15.26 -2.47 -1.28
CA PRO A 33 -16.11 -1.61 -0.45
C PRO A 33 -16.82 -2.30 0.71
N GLU A 34 -17.02 -3.62 0.63
CA GLU A 34 -17.69 -4.41 1.65
C GLU A 34 -16.72 -4.92 2.73
N SER A 35 -15.40 -4.78 2.52
CA SER A 35 -14.42 -5.15 3.53
C SER A 35 -14.51 -4.20 4.74
N ALA A 36 -14.43 -4.77 5.95
CA ALA A 36 -14.33 -3.97 7.18
C ALA A 36 -13.09 -3.05 7.19
N ALA A 37 -12.09 -3.36 6.37
CA ALA A 37 -10.88 -2.59 6.18
C ALA A 37 -11.06 -1.40 5.19
N TYR A 38 -12.17 -1.31 4.45
CA TYR A 38 -12.37 -0.31 3.40
C TYR A 38 -12.51 1.13 3.91
N GLY A 39 -13.09 1.32 5.11
CA GLY A 39 -13.34 2.66 5.67
C GLY A 39 -12.07 3.52 5.80
N THR A 40 -10.91 2.89 6.03
CA THR A 40 -9.61 3.57 6.07
C THR A 40 -9.21 4.11 4.69
N TYR A 41 -9.46 3.35 3.63
CA TYR A 41 -9.13 3.72 2.25
C TYR A 41 -10.04 4.84 1.77
N ASP A 42 -11.35 4.73 2.04
CA ASP A 42 -12.32 5.76 1.69
C ASP A 42 -11.96 7.12 2.31
N VAL A 43 -11.55 7.12 3.58
CA VAL A 43 -11.07 8.32 4.27
C VAL A 43 -9.83 8.92 3.58
N LEU A 44 -8.84 8.10 3.23
CA LEU A 44 -7.60 8.54 2.58
C LEU A 44 -7.83 9.05 1.16
N ALA A 45 -8.54 8.28 0.32
CA ALA A 45 -8.84 8.61 -1.06
C ALA A 45 -9.80 9.82 -1.18
N GLY A 46 -10.80 9.91 -0.31
CA GLY A 46 -11.79 10.99 -0.29
C GLY A 46 -11.22 12.40 -0.03
N LYS A 47 -9.95 12.50 0.36
CA LYS A 47 -9.26 13.78 0.67
C LYS A 47 -8.17 14.18 -0.32
N LYS A 48 -8.29 13.72 -1.57
CA LYS A 48 -7.38 14.03 -2.70
C LYS A 48 -5.99 13.42 -2.59
N LEU A 49 -5.80 12.44 -1.70
CA LEU A 49 -4.67 11.53 -1.86
C LEU A 49 -5.03 10.53 -2.94
N VAL A 50 -4.11 10.33 -3.86
CA VAL A 50 -4.31 9.46 -5.01
C VAL A 50 -3.43 8.24 -4.84
N ASP A 51 -4.00 7.07 -5.10
CA ASP A 51 -3.27 5.82 -5.08
C ASP A 51 -2.45 5.66 -6.37
N THR A 52 -1.13 5.51 -6.21
CA THR A 52 -0.20 5.34 -7.33
C THR A 52 -0.51 4.10 -8.17
N TRP A 53 -0.92 3.00 -7.54
CA TRP A 53 -1.15 1.75 -8.23
C TRP A 53 -2.36 1.85 -9.16
N THR A 54 -3.50 2.29 -8.63
CA THR A 54 -4.74 2.48 -9.43
C THR A 54 -4.57 3.54 -10.51
N THR A 55 -3.76 4.58 -10.28
CA THR A 55 -3.44 5.57 -11.31
C THR A 55 -2.65 4.98 -12.47
N LEU A 56 -1.64 4.15 -12.19
CA LEU A 56 -0.76 3.56 -13.21
C LEU A 56 -1.36 2.31 -13.87
N LYS A 57 -2.23 1.59 -13.15
CA LYS A 57 -2.81 0.31 -13.54
C LYS A 57 -4.33 0.31 -13.34
N PRO A 58 -5.09 1.26 -13.94
CA PRO A 58 -6.52 1.42 -13.69
C PRO A 58 -7.41 0.24 -14.12
N LYS A 59 -6.84 -0.70 -14.90
CA LYS A 59 -7.52 -1.92 -15.37
C LYS A 59 -6.84 -3.21 -14.88
N ALA A 60 -5.87 -3.11 -13.98
CA ALA A 60 -5.27 -4.33 -13.45
C ALA A 60 -6.30 -5.09 -12.63
N SER A 61 -6.31 -6.42 -12.80
CA SER A 61 -7.10 -7.30 -11.95
C SER A 61 -6.53 -7.30 -10.54
N PHE A 62 -7.43 -7.28 -9.55
CA PHE A 62 -7.18 -7.49 -8.12
C PHE A 62 -6.13 -8.57 -7.83
N LYS A 63 -6.15 -9.68 -8.59
CA LYS A 63 -5.20 -10.80 -8.42
C LYS A 63 -3.73 -10.43 -8.64
N LYS A 64 -3.45 -9.29 -9.29
CA LYS A 64 -2.08 -8.81 -9.60
C LYS A 64 -1.63 -7.66 -8.70
N SER A 65 -2.47 -7.25 -7.75
CA SER A 65 -2.23 -6.10 -6.88
C SER A 65 -2.26 -6.44 -5.39
N VAL A 66 -2.51 -7.71 -5.05
CA VAL A 66 -2.47 -8.24 -3.68
C VAL A 66 -1.11 -7.97 -3.03
N THR A 67 -1.15 -7.43 -1.82
CA THR A 67 0.04 -7.25 -0.97
C THR A 67 -0.05 -8.04 0.32
N TYR A 68 -1.24 -8.55 0.64
CA TYR A 68 -1.51 -9.42 1.78
C TYR A 68 -2.41 -10.58 1.37
N GLY A 69 -2.03 -11.81 1.68
CA GLY A 69 -2.78 -13.00 1.32
C GLY A 69 -1.95 -14.26 1.49
N VAL A 70 -2.53 -15.41 1.15
CA VAL A 70 -1.81 -16.68 1.19
C VAL A 70 -0.76 -16.68 0.08
N ASN A 71 0.50 -16.47 0.44
CA ASN A 71 1.64 -16.79 -0.42
C ASN A 71 1.95 -18.28 -0.22
N ASP A 72 2.18 -19.02 -1.31
CA ASP A 72 2.62 -20.42 -1.24
C ASP A 72 3.90 -20.57 -0.40
N ASP A 73 4.71 -19.51 -0.31
CA ASP A 73 5.94 -19.45 0.48
C ASP A 73 5.73 -19.12 1.98
N LEU A 74 4.54 -18.62 2.38
CA LEU A 74 4.21 -18.18 3.75
C LEU A 74 3.01 -18.94 4.32
N ARG A 75 3.01 -20.28 4.19
CA ARG A 75 1.96 -21.16 4.74
C ARG A 75 1.91 -21.14 6.27
N LEU A 76 1.32 -20.09 6.84
CA LEU A 76 0.89 -20.04 8.24
C LEU A 76 -0.55 -20.55 8.35
N ALA A 77 -0.73 -21.88 8.35
CA ALA A 77 -1.96 -22.58 8.77
C ALA A 77 -3.26 -22.25 7.95
N PRO A 78 -4.37 -23.01 8.09
CA PRO A 78 -5.40 -23.17 7.06
C PRO A 78 -6.48 -22.08 7.08
N TYR A 79 -6.14 -20.84 7.46
CA TYR A 79 -7.11 -19.76 7.33
C TYR A 79 -7.16 -19.34 5.86
N SER A 80 -8.33 -19.49 5.25
CA SER A 80 -8.65 -18.89 3.96
C SER A 80 -8.65 -17.37 4.14
N VAL A 81 -7.46 -16.77 4.13
CA VAL A 81 -7.32 -15.32 4.10
C VAL A 81 -7.71 -14.90 2.69
N ASN A 82 -8.77 -14.13 2.56
CA ASN A 82 -9.09 -13.50 1.28
C ASN A 82 -7.87 -12.64 0.90
N PRO A 83 -7.32 -12.81 -0.32
CA PRO A 83 -6.25 -11.93 -0.77
C PRO A 83 -6.72 -10.49 -0.75
N GLU A 84 -5.90 -9.56 -0.29
CA GLU A 84 -6.23 -8.14 -0.13
C GLU A 84 -5.03 -7.26 -0.53
N ARG A 85 -5.32 -6.03 -0.96
CA ARG A 85 -4.29 -5.01 -1.19
C ARG A 85 -4.30 -4.02 -0.04
N LEU A 86 -3.48 -4.30 0.97
CA LEU A 86 -3.45 -3.58 2.24
C LEU A 86 -2.31 -2.56 2.33
N ASP A 87 -1.29 -2.70 1.47
CA ASP A 87 -0.13 -1.82 1.40
C ASP A 87 -0.33 -0.81 0.28
N LEU A 88 -0.31 0.47 0.63
CA LEU A 88 -0.65 1.55 -0.30
C LEU A 88 0.48 2.56 -0.39
N VAL A 89 0.63 3.12 -1.59
CA VAL A 89 1.48 4.27 -1.86
C VAL A 89 0.58 5.38 -2.37
N LEU A 90 0.34 6.37 -1.52
CA LEU A 90 -0.59 7.46 -1.74
C LEU A 90 0.16 8.78 -1.92
N PHE A 91 -0.25 9.61 -2.88
CA PHE A 91 0.39 10.90 -3.14
C PHE A 91 -0.61 12.06 -3.15
N GLY A 92 -0.16 13.21 -2.67
CA GLY A 92 -0.88 14.48 -2.77
C GLY A 92 -0.58 15.26 -4.06
N ALA A 93 -1.10 16.48 -4.16
CA ALA A 93 -0.88 17.34 -5.31
C ALA A 93 0.62 17.57 -5.61
N GLY A 94 0.95 17.70 -6.91
CA GLY A 94 2.32 17.97 -7.36
C GLY A 94 3.19 16.73 -7.59
N PHE A 95 2.61 15.52 -7.49
CA PHE A 95 3.22 14.29 -8.00
C PHE A 95 2.52 13.82 -9.27
N THR A 96 3.30 13.17 -10.13
CA THR A 96 2.81 12.44 -11.30
C THR A 96 3.45 11.05 -11.26
N PRO A 97 2.70 9.99 -10.96
CA PRO A 97 3.27 8.66 -10.89
C PRO A 97 3.71 8.23 -12.30
N LYS A 98 4.83 7.51 -12.38
CA LYS A 98 5.36 6.96 -13.63
C LYS A 98 5.81 5.53 -13.41
N THR A 99 5.56 4.66 -14.38
CA THR A 99 6.21 3.34 -14.41
C THR A 99 7.66 3.54 -14.86
N ILE A 100 8.61 3.07 -14.06
CA ILE A 100 10.02 3.00 -14.46
C ILE A 100 10.40 1.53 -14.62
N SER A 101 11.02 1.20 -15.75
CA SER A 101 11.70 -0.08 -15.94
C SER A 101 13.08 0.04 -15.30
N ARG A 102 13.17 -0.22 -14.00
CA ARG A 102 14.47 -0.43 -13.32
C ARG A 102 14.50 -1.86 -12.80
N PHE A 103 15.48 -2.63 -13.26
CA PHE A 103 15.93 -3.82 -12.55
C PHE A 103 16.51 -3.33 -11.22
N ILE A 104 15.81 -3.60 -10.11
CA ILE A 104 16.43 -3.55 -8.79
C ILE A 104 17.08 -4.91 -8.66
N SER A 105 18.41 -4.97 -8.82
CA SER A 105 19.14 -6.17 -8.43
C SER A 105 18.78 -6.48 -6.97
N PRO A 106 18.41 -7.72 -6.63
CA PRO A 106 18.20 -8.11 -5.25
C PRO A 106 19.39 -7.62 -4.42
N VAL A 107 19.13 -6.95 -3.31
CA VAL A 107 20.17 -6.74 -2.32
C VAL A 107 20.42 -8.12 -1.72
N GLU A 108 21.42 -8.84 -2.22
CA GLU A 108 21.95 -9.98 -1.50
C GLU A 108 22.36 -9.45 -0.13
N SER A 109 21.66 -9.93 0.91
CA SER A 109 22.12 -9.74 2.28
C SER A 109 23.53 -10.30 2.34
N ALA A 110 24.55 -9.44 2.36
CA ALA A 110 25.90 -9.88 2.61
C ALA A 110 25.86 -10.65 3.94
N GLN A 111 26.04 -11.97 3.88
CA GLN A 111 26.25 -12.75 5.07
C GLN A 111 27.42 -12.08 5.80
N PRO A 112 27.30 -11.72 7.08
CA PRO A 112 28.46 -11.31 7.84
C PRO A 112 29.46 -12.46 7.78
N LEU A 113 30.63 -12.20 7.21
CA LEU A 113 31.75 -13.13 7.29
C LEU A 113 31.95 -13.40 8.79
N GLY A 114 31.64 -14.62 9.21
CA GLY A 114 31.90 -15.05 10.58
C GLY A 114 33.38 -14.85 10.91
N PRO A 115 33.74 -14.62 12.18
CA PRO A 115 35.14 -14.46 12.55
C PRO A 115 35.94 -15.74 12.23
N PRO A 116 37.25 -15.59 11.98
CA PRO A 116 38.14 -16.67 11.54
C PRO A 116 38.29 -17.81 12.56
#